data_AF-A0A656JNX1-F1
#
_entry.id   AF-A0A656JNX1-F1
#
_cell.length_a   1.000
_cell.length_b   1.000
_cell.length_c   1.000
_cell.angle_alpha   90.00
_cell.angle_beta   90.00
_cell.angle_gamma   90.00
#
_symmetry.space_group_name_H-M   'P 1'
#
loop_
_entity.id
_entity.type
_entity.pdbx_description
1 polymer ?
#
loop_
_entity_poly.entity_id
_entity_poly.type
_entity_poly.pdbx_seq_one_letter_code
_entity_poly.pdbx_strand_id
1 'polypeptide(L)' 'EPGGYLVYTGQPWHPQLELIARALTSHREGQAWVMRRRSQSEMDQLVEAAGFRKITQRVDEWGIFTVSLAQRIQ' A
#
# COMPACT_ATOMS: atom_id res chain seq x y z
N GLU A 1 -7.17 -8.00 -18.51
CA GLU A 1 -8.45 -8.68 -18.86
C GLU A 1 -9.57 -8.37 -17.88
N PRO A 2 -10.78 -8.08 -18.40
CA PRO A 2 -12.01 -8.05 -17.61
C PRO A 2 -12.15 -9.30 -16.72
N GLY A 3 -12.56 -9.11 -15.47
CA GLY A 3 -12.69 -10.21 -14.51
C GLY A 3 -11.36 -10.71 -13.94
N GLY A 4 -10.21 -10.21 -14.40
CA GLY A 4 -8.90 -10.50 -13.83
C GLY A 4 -8.75 -9.96 -12.40
N TYR A 5 -7.89 -10.59 -11.60
CA TYR A 5 -7.68 -10.23 -10.20
C TYR A 5 -6.36 -9.49 -9.98
N LEU A 6 -6.40 -8.51 -9.09
CA LEU A 6 -5.25 -7.79 -8.56
C LEU A 6 -5.10 -8.14 -7.08
N VAL A 7 -3.95 -8.68 -6.71
CA VAL A 7 -3.52 -8.80 -5.32
C VAL A 7 -2.51 -7.68 -5.06
N TYR A 8 -2.74 -6.91 -4.01
CA TYR A 8 -1.83 -5.82 -3.65
C TYR A 8 -1.64 -5.74 -2.14
N THR A 9 -0.47 -5.24 -1.75
CA THR A 9 -0.11 -5.01 -0.35
C THR A 9 -0.06 -3.53 -0.04
N GLY A 10 -0.35 -3.19 1.21
CA GLY A 10 -0.31 -1.81 1.71
C GLY A 10 0.34 -1.74 3.09
N GLN A 11 0.88 -0.57 3.42
CA GLN A 11 1.33 -0.21 4.76
C GLN A 11 0.62 1.08 5.21
N PRO A 12 -0.67 1.00 5.61
CA PRO A 12 -1.46 2.19 5.93
C PRO A 12 -0.90 2.95 7.14
N TRP A 13 -0.20 2.26 8.03
CA TRP A 13 0.51 2.83 9.17
C TRP A 13 1.79 2.01 9.46
N HIS A 14 2.78 2.63 10.13
CA HIS A 14 3.98 1.93 10.61
C HIS A 14 4.62 2.72 11.77
N PRO A 15 4.89 2.10 12.95
CA PRO A 15 5.43 2.81 14.12
C PRO A 15 6.85 3.34 13.90
N GLN A 16 7.66 2.62 13.13
CA GLN A 16 9.09 2.92 12.94
C GLN A 16 9.41 3.71 11.66
N LEU A 17 8.42 4.37 11.05
CA LEU A 17 8.59 5.03 9.75
C LEU A 17 9.76 6.04 9.73
N GLU A 18 9.92 6.80 10.82
CA GLU A 18 11.00 7.77 10.98
C GLU A 18 12.38 7.12 11.14
N LEU A 19 12.45 6.00 11.87
CA LEU A 19 13.69 5.24 12.01
C LEU A 19 14.13 4.68 10.65
N ILE A 20 13.20 4.12 9.89
CA ILE A 20 13.45 3.57 8.55
C ILE A 20 13.95 4.67 7.60
N ALA A 21 13.28 5.83 7.59
CA ALA A 21 13.66 7.01 6.80
C ALA A 21 15.11 7.48 7.05
N ARG A 22 15.60 7.34 8.28
CA ARG A 22 16.95 7.75 8.69
C ARG A 22 18.00 6.66 8.48
N ALA A 23 17.63 5.39 8.60
CA ALA A 23 18.54 4.25 8.51
C ALA A 23 18.74 3.74 7.07
N LEU A 24 17.73 3.85 6.20
CA LEU A 24 17.78 3.35 4.82
C LEU A 24 18.25 4.42 3.82
N THR A 25 19.44 4.98 4.02
CA THR A 25 20.00 6.05 3.15
C THR A 25 20.35 5.58 1.73
N SER A 26 20.40 4.27 1.49
CA SER A 26 20.63 3.67 0.16
C SER A 26 19.58 4.04 -0.87
N HIS A 27 18.37 4.43 -0.45
CA HIS A 27 17.24 4.70 -1.35
C HIS A 27 17.29 6.07 -2.01
N ARG A 28 18.24 6.93 -1.61
CA ARG A 28 18.40 8.28 -2.14
C ARG A 28 19.86 8.73 -2.18
N GLU A 29 20.76 7.85 -2.60
CA GLU A 29 22.20 8.15 -2.75
C GLU A 29 22.83 8.81 -1.49
N GLY A 30 22.45 8.34 -0.29
CA GLY A 30 22.94 8.88 0.97
C GLY A 30 22.14 10.06 1.54
N GLN A 31 21.15 10.59 0.81
CA GLN A 31 20.31 11.69 1.28
C GLN A 31 19.18 11.21 2.18
N ALA A 32 18.80 12.05 3.15
CA ALA A 32 17.60 11.82 3.95
C ALA A 32 16.35 11.83 3.06
N TRP A 33 15.41 10.93 3.33
CA TRP A 33 14.16 10.83 2.59
C TRP A 33 13.03 10.46 3.54
N VAL A 34 11.81 10.90 3.20
CA VAL A 34 10.63 10.62 4.01
C VAL A 34 9.75 9.64 3.25
N MET A 35 9.47 8.49 3.86
CA MET A 35 8.42 7.61 3.37
C MET A 35 7.06 8.28 3.56
N ARG A 36 6.34 8.57 2.47
CA ARG A 36 4.94 8.98 2.58
C ARG A 36 4.06 7.74 2.70
N ARG A 37 3.38 7.60 3.84
CA ARG A 37 2.32 6.60 4.02
C ARG A 37 1.11 6.97 3.15
N ARG A 38 0.51 5.97 2.53
CA ARG A 38 -0.81 6.07 1.91
C ARG A 38 -1.82 5.42 2.82
N SER A 39 -2.89 6.13 3.17
CA SER A 39 -4.00 5.50 3.91
C SER A 39 -4.62 4.39 3.06
N GLN A 40 -5.34 3.48 3.72
CA GLN A 40 -6.08 2.47 2.98
C GLN A 40 -7.12 3.08 2.03
N SER A 41 -7.76 4.20 2.42
CA SER A 41 -8.72 4.90 1.58
C SER A 41 -8.08 5.47 0.30
N GLU A 42 -6.85 5.99 0.39
CA GLU A 42 -6.13 6.50 -0.77
C GLU A 42 -5.76 5.36 -1.72
N MET A 43 -5.31 4.22 -1.18
CA MET A 43 -5.06 3.01 -1.99
C MET A 43 -6.33 2.50 -2.68
N ASP A 44 -7.47 2.51 -1.97
CA ASP A 44 -8.74 2.06 -2.51
C ASP A 44 -9.20 2.97 -3.66
N GLN A 45 -9.03 4.29 -3.54
CA GLN A 45 -9.28 5.25 -4.63
C GLN A 45 -8.39 5.02 -5.85
N LEU A 46 -7.10 4.71 -5.65
CA LEU A 46 -6.18 4.42 -6.75
C LEU A 46 -6.56 3.13 -7.48
N VAL A 47 -6.97 2.10 -6.74
CA VAL A 47 -7.41 0.81 -7.28
C VAL A 47 -8.73 0.99 -8.05
N GLU A 48 -9.65 1.78 -7.52
CA GLU A 48 -10.91 2.13 -8.19
C GLU A 48 -10.67 2.93 -9.48
N ALA A 49 -9.83 3.97 -9.41
CA ALA A 49 -9.44 4.77 -10.58
C ALA A 49 -8.75 3.93 -11.66
N ALA A 50 -8.05 2.87 -11.25
CA ALA A 50 -7.48 1.88 -12.15
C ALA A 50 -8.52 0.90 -12.70
N GLY A 51 -9.82 1.06 -12.45
CA GLY A 51 -10.89 0.21 -12.98
C GLY A 51 -11.09 -1.11 -12.23
N PHE A 52 -10.68 -1.19 -10.96
CA PHE A 52 -10.86 -2.39 -10.15
C PHE A 52 -11.87 -2.16 -9.02
N ARG A 53 -12.65 -3.19 -8.69
CA ARG A 53 -13.46 -3.23 -7.48
C ARG A 53 -12.75 -4.06 -6.42
N LYS A 54 -12.55 -3.50 -5.23
CA LYS A 54 -12.02 -4.23 -4.08
C LYS A 54 -13.05 -5.27 -3.60
N ILE A 55 -12.58 -6.50 -3.36
CA ILE A 55 -13.41 -7.65 -2.92
C ILE A 55 -13.21 -7.90 -1.44
N THR A 56 -11.96 -8.01 -0.99
CA THR A 56 -11.65 -8.32 0.40
C THR A 56 -10.29 -7.77 0.79
N GLN A 57 -10.08 -7.66 2.10
CA GLN A 57 -8.81 -7.29 2.70
C GLN A 57 -8.56 -8.14 3.94
N ARG A 58 -7.30 -8.49 4.14
CA ARG A 58 -6.76 -8.98 5.41
C ARG A 58 -5.75 -7.97 5.93
N VAL A 59 -5.70 -7.86 7.25
CA VAL A 59 -4.77 -7.01 7.98
C VAL A 59 -4.09 -7.88 9.03
N ASP A 60 -2.82 -7.61 9.30
CA ASP A 60 -2.12 -8.22 10.42
C ASP A 60 -2.68 -7.72 11.77
N GLU A 61 -2.27 -8.38 12.86
CA GLU A 61 -2.74 -8.08 14.21
C GLU A 61 -2.39 -6.66 14.68
N TRP A 62 -1.34 -6.05 14.10
CA TRP A 62 -0.87 -4.71 14.47
C TRP A 62 -1.35 -3.60 13.52
N GLY A 63 -2.10 -3.95 12.47
CA GLY A 63 -2.61 -2.97 11.51
C GLY A 63 -1.58 -2.42 10.53
N ILE A 64 -0.35 -2.95 10.54
CA ILE A 64 0.80 -2.42 9.79
C ILE A 64 0.73 -2.81 8.32
N PHE A 65 0.32 -4.03 8.00
CA PHE A 65 0.31 -4.59 6.67
C PHE A 65 -1.10 -5.01 6.26
N THR A 66 -1.48 -4.67 5.03
CA THR A 66 -2.70 -5.16 4.40
C THR A 66 -2.37 -6.02 3.19
N VAL A 67 -3.17 -7.05 2.97
CA VAL A 67 -3.23 -7.80 1.71
C VAL A 67 -4.66 -7.71 1.20
N SER A 68 -4.84 -7.15 0.02
CA SER A 68 -6.16 -6.91 -0.57
C SER A 68 -6.30 -7.62 -1.90
N LEU A 69 -7.53 -8.08 -2.17
CA LEU A 69 -7.94 -8.65 -3.44
C LEU A 69 -8.93 -7.69 -4.11
N ALA A 70 -8.69 -7.36 -5.37
CA ALA A 70 -9.59 -6.59 -6.21
C ALA A 70 -9.78 -7.29 -7.56
N GLN A 71 -10.89 -7.01 -8.24
CA GLN A 71 -11.20 -7.58 -9.55
C GLN A 71 -11.44 -6.47 -10.57
N ARG A 72 -10.87 -6.63 -11.76
CA ARG A 72 -11.02 -5.70 -12.87
C ARG A 72 -12.49 -5.66 -13.30
N ILE A 73 -13.09 -4.48 -13.19
CA ILE A 73 -14.41 -4.21 -13.75
C ILE A 73 -14.22 -4.15 -15.28
N GLN A 74 -15.20 -4.69 -16.01
CA GLN A 74 -15.22 -4.71 -17.48
C GLN A 74 -14.87 -3.34 -18.07
#